data_AF-A0A651H4Y1-F1
#
_entry.id   AF-A0A651H4Y1-F1
#
_cell.length_a   1.000
_cell.length_b   1.000
_cell.length_c   1.000
_cell.angle_alpha   90.00
_cell.angle_beta   90.00
_cell.angle_gamma   90.00
#
_symmetry.space_group_name_H-M   'P 1'
#
loop_
_entity.id
_entity.type
_entity.pdbx_description
1 polymer ?
#
loop_
_entity_poly.entity_id
_entity_poly.type
_entity_poly.pdbx_seq_one_letter_code
_entity_poly.pdbx_strand_id
1 'polypeptide(L)' 'MTAVSLSDRIYGCLSGGAIGDALGAPVEAWNYRDIREKHGRIVSFMDFDPG' A
#
# COMPACT_ATOMS: atom_id res chain seq x y z
N MET A 1 -21.66 -5.13 18.11
CA MET A 1 -20.60 -5.32 17.10
C MET A 1 -20.78 -6.73 16.54
N THR A 2 -21.02 -6.89 15.25
CA THR A 2 -21.10 -8.21 14.63
C THR A 2 -19.69 -8.82 14.54
N ALA A 3 -19.58 -10.13 14.75
CA ALA A 3 -18.31 -10.83 14.59
C ALA A 3 -17.89 -10.83 13.12
N VAL A 4 -16.59 -10.62 12.86
CA VAL A 4 -16.02 -10.66 11.51
C VAL A 4 -16.08 -12.10 10.97
N SER A 5 -16.77 -12.30 9.85
CA SER A 5 -16.91 -13.61 9.22
C SER A 5 -15.64 -14.06 8.50
N LEU A 6 -15.56 -15.33 8.11
CA LEU A 6 -14.46 -15.82 7.27
C LEU A 6 -14.41 -15.08 5.93
N SER A 7 -15.57 -14.84 5.31
CA SER A 7 -15.65 -14.10 4.04
C SER A 7 -15.13 -12.67 4.18
N ASP A 8 -15.43 -11.98 5.28
CA ASP A 8 -14.89 -10.63 5.55
C ASP A 8 -13.37 -10.66 5.67
N ARG A 9 -12.80 -11.70 6.29
CA ARG A 9 -11.34 -11.86 6.40
C ARG A 9 -10.69 -12.13 5.05
N ILE A 10 -11.31 -12.99 4.23
CA ILE A 10 -10.82 -13.28 2.87
C ILE A 10 -10.85 -12.00 2.04
N TYR A 11 -11.97 -11.28 2.07
CA TYR A 11 -12.12 -10.02 1.35
C TYR A 11 -11.08 -8.98 1.80
N GLY A 12 -10.95 -8.77 3.11
CA GLY A 12 -9.96 -7.85 3.67
C GLY A 12 -8.52 -8.21 3.33
N CYS A 13 -8.19 -9.51 3.30
CA CYS A 13 -6.86 -9.99 2.91
C CYS A 13 -6.56 -9.70 1.43
N LEU A 14 -7.47 -10.06 0.53
CA LEU A 14 -7.28 -9.86 -0.91
C LEU A 14 -7.25 -8.36 -1.26
N SER A 15 -8.20 -7.58 -0.74
CA SER A 15 -8.24 -6.14 -0.96
C SER A 15 -7.05 -5.43 -0.32
N GLY A 16 -6.66 -5.81 0.90
CA GLY A 16 -5.50 -5.23 1.58
C GLY A 16 -4.19 -5.51 0.84
N GLY A 17 -4.02 -6.73 0.31
CA GLY A 17 -2.89 -7.07 -0.55
C GLY A 17 -2.84 -6.22 -1.82
N ALA A 18 -3.96 -6.11 -2.54
CA ALA A 18 -4.05 -5.29 -3.75
C ALA A 18 -3.82 -3.79 -3.49
N ILE A 19 -4.34 -3.26 -2.38
CA ILE A 19 -4.09 -1.86 -1.97
C ILE A 19 -2.61 -1.66 -1.62
N GLY A 20 -2.00 -2.60 -0.89
CA GLY A 20 -0.60 -2.54 -0.51
C GLY A 20 0.35 -2.57 -1.70
N ASP A 21 0.05 -3.42 -2.69
CA ASP A 21 0.77 -3.49 -3.97
C ASP A 21 0.71 -2.15 -4.72
N ALA A 22 -0.49 -1.61 -4.92
CA ALA A 22 -0.68 -0.33 -5.60
C ALA A 22 -0.02 0.86 -4.87
N LEU A 23 0.02 0.85 -3.54
CA LEU A 23 0.74 1.88 -2.76
C LEU A 23 2.26 1.74 -2.85
N GLY A 24 2.77 0.51 -2.99
CA GLY A 24 4.21 0.24 -3.07
C GLY A 24 4.81 0.42 -4.47
N ALA A 25 4.02 0.16 -5.51
CA ALA A 25 4.49 0.15 -6.90
C ALA A 25 5.24 1.42 -7.35
N PRO A 26 4.80 2.65 -7.03
CA PRO A 26 5.50 3.88 -7.45
C PRO A 26 6.91 4.03 -6.87
N VAL A 27 7.24 3.33 -5.79
CA VAL A 27 8.53 3.43 -5.08
C VAL A 27 9.23 2.08 -4.98
N GLU A 28 8.86 1.14 -5.85
CA GLU A 28 9.49 -0.17 -5.91
C GLU A 28 11.00 -0.02 -6.16
N ALA A 29 11.80 -0.81 -5.43
CA ALA A 29 13.27 -0.80 -5.49
C ALA A 29 13.97 0.49 -5.00
N TRP A 30 13.26 1.45 -4.39
CA TRP A 30 13.88 2.62 -3.78
C TRP A 30 14.46 2.33 -2.39
N ASN A 31 15.46 3.11 -1.97
CA ASN A 31 15.89 3.10 -0.57
C ASN A 31 14.82 3.78 0.30
N TYR A 32 14.53 3.21 1.47
CA TYR A 32 13.54 3.78 2.39
C TYR A 32 13.85 5.23 2.81
N ARG A 33 15.14 5.63 2.81
CA ARG A 33 15.56 7.00 3.11
C ARG A 33 15.14 7.97 2.01
N ASP A 34 15.32 7.59 0.76
CA ASP A 34 14.95 8.40 -0.41
C ASP A 34 13.44 8.57 -0.49
N ILE A 35 12.68 7.50 -0.21
CA ILE A 35 11.21 7.57 -0.10
C ILE A 35 10.79 8.57 0.99
N ARG A 36 11.46 8.53 2.15
CA ARG A 36 11.14 9.41 3.28
C ARG A 36 11.48 10.87 2.96
N GLU A 37 12.58 11.12 2.26
CA GLU A 37 13.02 12.46 1.88
C GLU A 37 12.11 13.06 0.80
N LYS A 38 11.79 12.30 -0.25
CA LYS A 38 10.98 12.78 -1.38
C LYS A 38 9.49 12.83 -1.08
N HIS A 39 8.95 11.82 -0.40
CA HIS A 39 7.50 11.65 -0.22
C HIS A 39 7.04 11.67 1.25
N GLY A 40 7.96 11.71 2.22
CA GLY A 40 7.58 11.60 3.62
C GLY A 40 6.93 10.24 3.91
N ARG A 41 5.65 10.24 4.29
CA ARG A 41 4.87 9.01 4.52
C ARG A 41 3.80 8.88 3.43
N ILE A 42 3.88 7.81 2.67
CA ILE A 42 2.85 7.46 1.68
C ILE A 42 1.59 7.02 2.44
N VAL A 43 0.51 7.77 2.26
CA VAL A 43 -0.83 7.51 2.85
C VAL A 43 -1.95 7.56 1.82
N SER A 44 -1.62 7.80 0.56
CA SER A 44 -2.53 7.88 -0.58
C SER A 44 -1.86 7.29 -1.82
N PHE A 45 -2.66 6.97 -2.84
CA PHE A 45 -2.14 6.57 -4.14
C PHE A 45 -1.39 7.72 -4.80
N MET A 46 -0.41 7.36 -5.63
CA MET A 46 0.45 8.28 -6.36
C MET A 46 0.65 7.74 -7.77
N ASP A 47 0.95 8.64 -8.70
CA ASP A 47 1.37 8.24 -10.04
C ASP A 47 2.77 7.61 -9.98
N PHE A 48 3.12 6.85 -11.02
CA PHE A 48 4.45 6.26 -11.15
C PHE A 48 5.52 7.36 -11.30
N ASP A 49 6.54 7.31 -10.45
CA ASP A 49 7.66 8.23 -10.43
C ASP A 49 8.96 7.44 -10.68
N PRO A 50 9.61 7.58 -11.85
CA PRO A 50 10.80 6.80 -12.18
C PRO A 50 12.06 7.21 -11.40
N GLY A 51 11.99 8.24 -10.54
CA GLY A 51 13.15 8.78 -9.80
C GLY A 51 13.49 10.19 -10.25
#